data_AF-A0A4Q4BQ60-F1
#
_entry.id   AF-A0A4Q4BQ60-F1
#
_cell.length_a   1.000
_cell.length_b   1.000
_cell.length_c   1.000
_cell.angle_alpha   90.00
_cell.angle_beta   90.00
_cell.angle_gamma   90.00
#
_symmetry.space_group_name_H-M   'P 1'
#
loop_
_entity.id
_entity.type
_entity.pdbx_description
1 polymer ?
#
loop_
_entity_poly.entity_id
_entity_poly.type
_entity_poly.pdbx_seq_one_letter_code
_entity_poly.pdbx_strand_id
1 'polypeptide(L)'
;MSEFREILVLGLGRSGSNLLTTILRNVEGNAGFYEIFFDTKAQGLQHHPTILDRVGARLGVAAPDAESPALLAARDADPVAFFDAVSAEARAAGFQSMSCKIFARQISIGNLERLLKRPGISVIFLTRSRIDRYISELKGTITQSYVKEDTTALRPRLDLRKFLSTAFRQDRDLDKMQEAVGLSCVPQAHIDYSRDLDLPEAARVQAVARVLRAVGAEPVFTKTETEGWIVKQDTNTDWRDKIENGFEVASALAGLGLQTYAEAAPLTGKVPLRHQPGAVMPEPREPSLLDEGGYNIALSADPVITFTAIQYGRSFLAEWMGGQARAFGARRGVHFLKPTWTMETTDLAP
;
A
#
# COMPACT_ATOMS: atom_id res chain seq x y z
N MET A 1 -3.59 34.30 -4.29
CA MET A 1 -2.75 33.17 -4.75
C MET A 1 -3.21 31.94 -3.98
N SER A 2 -3.36 30.80 -4.64
CA SER A 2 -3.69 29.55 -3.94
C SER A 2 -2.57 29.17 -2.97
N GLU A 3 -2.92 28.60 -1.83
CA GLU A 3 -1.95 28.07 -0.86
C GLU A 3 -1.12 26.94 -1.51
N PHE A 4 0.18 26.90 -1.23
CA PHE A 4 1.07 25.86 -1.75
C PHE A 4 0.72 24.50 -1.14
N ARG A 5 0.45 23.49 -1.97
CA ARG A 5 0.00 22.17 -1.50
C ARG A 5 1.12 21.12 -1.54
N GLU A 6 1.22 20.34 -0.48
CA GLU A 6 2.17 19.24 -0.34
C GLU A 6 1.40 17.90 -0.39
N ILE A 7 1.54 17.15 -1.48
CA ILE A 7 0.78 15.89 -1.69
C ILE A 7 1.70 14.68 -1.42
N LEU A 8 1.43 13.97 -0.33
CA LEU A 8 2.15 12.75 0.03
C LEU A 8 1.41 11.52 -0.51
N VAL A 9 2.05 10.78 -1.41
CA VAL A 9 1.57 9.47 -1.88
C VAL A 9 2.15 8.38 -0.98
N LEU A 10 1.35 7.87 -0.05
CA LEU A 10 1.75 6.81 0.86
C LEU A 10 1.36 5.45 0.30
N GLY A 11 2.27 4.47 0.37
CA GLY A 11 1.95 3.14 -0.12
C GLY A 11 3.08 2.14 0.02
N LEU A 12 3.03 1.13 -0.84
CA LEU A 12 4.01 0.05 -0.90
C LEU A 12 4.68 -0.01 -2.27
N GLY A 13 5.88 -0.58 -2.32
CA GLY A 13 6.51 -0.93 -3.58
C GLY A 13 5.60 -1.80 -4.45
N ARG A 14 5.70 -1.64 -5.78
CA ARG A 14 4.94 -2.42 -6.79
C ARG A 14 3.41 -2.20 -6.80
N SER A 15 2.95 -1.08 -6.23
CA SER A 15 1.54 -0.65 -6.21
C SER A 15 1.10 0.18 -7.43
N GLY A 16 1.99 0.40 -8.42
CA GLY A 16 1.75 1.34 -9.52
C GLY A 16 2.13 2.79 -9.18
N SER A 17 2.93 3.01 -8.13
CA SER A 17 3.29 4.35 -7.68
C SER A 17 4.05 5.17 -8.71
N ASN A 18 4.89 4.55 -9.55
CA ASN A 18 5.54 5.22 -10.69
C ASN A 18 4.52 5.80 -11.68
N LEU A 19 3.50 5.01 -12.02
CA LEU A 19 2.43 5.43 -12.93
C LEU A 19 1.68 6.64 -12.36
N LEU A 20 1.30 6.58 -11.08
CA LEU A 20 0.65 7.71 -10.42
C LEU A 20 1.55 8.96 -10.39
N THR A 21 2.80 8.85 -9.98
CA THR A 21 3.71 10.01 -9.92
C THR A 21 3.94 10.65 -11.28
N THR A 22 3.98 9.88 -12.36
CA THR A 22 4.07 10.44 -13.72
C THR A 22 2.82 11.19 -14.13
N ILE A 23 1.63 10.71 -13.75
CA ILE A 23 0.38 11.46 -13.95
C ILE A 23 0.40 12.76 -13.14
N LEU A 24 0.88 12.73 -11.89
CA LEU A 24 0.99 13.91 -11.04
C LEU A 24 1.98 14.94 -11.59
N ARG A 25 3.05 14.50 -12.25
CA ARG A 25 4.01 15.40 -12.95
C ARG A 25 3.39 16.13 -14.13
N ASN A 26 2.32 15.59 -14.72
CA ASN A 26 1.59 16.26 -15.79
C ASN A 26 0.58 17.29 -15.28
N VAL A 27 0.37 17.43 -13.97
CA VAL A 27 -0.49 18.47 -13.39
C VAL A 27 0.25 19.82 -13.47
N GLU A 28 -0.39 20.80 -14.10
CA GLU A 28 0.12 22.16 -14.23
C GLU A 28 0.43 22.76 -12.85
N GLY A 29 1.60 23.38 -12.72
CA GLY A 29 2.04 23.97 -11.46
C GLY A 29 2.46 22.97 -10.38
N ASN A 30 2.47 21.66 -10.63
CA ASN A 30 2.94 20.66 -9.68
C ASN A 30 4.41 20.27 -9.90
N ALA A 31 5.24 20.38 -8.87
CA ALA A 31 6.57 19.77 -8.81
C ALA A 31 6.43 18.29 -8.41
N GLY A 32 6.35 17.40 -9.40
CA GLY A 32 6.19 15.97 -9.15
C GLY A 32 7.53 15.24 -8.98
N PHE A 33 7.76 14.75 -7.77
CA PHE A 33 8.90 13.92 -7.38
C PHE A 33 8.49 12.44 -7.25
N TYR A 34 9.49 11.54 -7.27
CA TYR A 34 9.29 10.12 -7.01
C TYR A 34 9.53 9.85 -5.51
N GLU A 35 10.44 8.94 -5.17
CA GLU A 35 10.83 8.60 -3.79
C GLU A 35 11.99 9.48 -3.33
N ILE A 36 11.69 10.65 -2.77
CA ILE A 36 12.72 11.58 -2.26
C ILE A 36 13.49 11.01 -1.04
N PHE A 37 12.92 10.01 -0.37
CA PHE A 37 13.50 9.27 0.76
C PHE A 37 14.02 7.87 0.37
N PHE A 38 14.30 7.64 -0.92
CA PHE A 38 14.87 6.37 -1.37
C PHE A 38 16.35 6.25 -1.01
N ASP A 39 16.76 5.11 -0.47
CA ASP A 39 18.08 4.89 0.15
C ASP A 39 19.27 5.47 -0.64
N THR A 40 19.34 5.17 -1.93
CA THR A 40 20.48 5.45 -2.80
C THR A 40 20.35 6.76 -3.58
N LYS A 41 19.17 7.40 -3.61
CA LYS A 41 18.97 8.67 -4.31
C LYS A 41 17.69 9.41 -3.92
N ALA A 42 17.71 10.73 -3.95
CA ALA A 42 16.51 11.57 -3.80
C ALA A 42 15.72 11.63 -5.13
N GLN A 43 14.95 10.58 -5.43
CA GLN A 43 14.35 10.40 -6.75
C GLN A 43 13.36 11.51 -7.13
N GLY A 44 13.56 12.07 -8.31
CA GLY A 44 12.74 13.13 -8.90
C GLY A 44 13.44 14.48 -8.90
N LEU A 45 14.39 14.72 -8.00
CA LEU A 45 15.16 15.97 -7.98
C LEU A 45 15.99 16.16 -9.26
N GLN A 46 16.42 15.09 -9.91
CA GLN A 46 17.12 15.17 -11.20
C GLN A 46 16.27 15.77 -12.33
N HIS A 47 14.94 15.82 -12.18
CA HIS A 47 14.06 16.49 -13.15
C HIS A 47 13.93 18.00 -12.89
N HIS A 48 14.48 18.48 -11.77
CA HIS A 48 14.43 19.87 -11.33
C HIS A 48 15.82 20.32 -10.84
N PRO A 49 16.82 20.42 -11.72
CA PRO A 49 18.21 20.72 -11.32
C PRO A 49 18.33 22.00 -10.50
N THR A 50 17.59 23.06 -10.85
CA THR A 50 17.57 24.31 -10.06
C THR A 50 17.02 24.12 -8.65
N ILE A 51 16.05 23.22 -8.44
CA ILE A 51 15.55 22.89 -7.09
C ILE A 51 16.63 22.10 -6.34
N LEU A 52 17.23 21.10 -6.98
CA LEU A 52 18.30 20.28 -6.39
C LEU A 52 19.47 21.13 -5.88
N ASP A 53 19.97 22.05 -6.71
CA ASP A 53 21.08 22.94 -6.34
C ASP A 53 20.73 23.80 -5.12
N ARG A 54 19.52 24.35 -5.10
CA ARG A 54 19.05 25.20 -4.00
C ARG A 54 18.77 24.41 -2.72
N VAL A 55 18.30 23.17 -2.83
CA VAL A 55 18.15 22.26 -1.70
C VAL A 55 19.51 21.96 -1.07
N GLY A 56 20.53 21.65 -1.88
CA GLY A 56 21.91 21.47 -1.40
C GLY A 56 22.42 22.71 -0.68
N ALA A 57 22.27 23.89 -1.31
CA ALA A 57 22.67 25.16 -0.71
C ALA A 57 21.96 25.45 0.62
N ARG A 58 20.64 25.21 0.72
CA ARG A 58 19.86 25.40 1.94
C ARG A 58 20.26 24.45 3.06
N LEU A 59 20.65 23.22 2.73
CA LEU A 59 21.14 22.22 3.68
C LEU A 59 22.63 22.38 4.01
N GLY A 60 23.34 23.30 3.34
CA GLY A 60 24.77 23.52 3.54
C GLY A 60 25.65 22.39 2.99
N VAL A 61 25.19 21.66 1.98
CA VAL A 61 25.90 20.52 1.38
C VAL A 61 26.06 20.67 -0.13
N ALA A 62 27.14 20.11 -0.68
CA ALA A 62 27.30 19.98 -2.12
C ALA A 62 26.37 18.88 -2.66
N ALA A 63 25.53 19.22 -3.63
CA ALA A 63 24.56 18.31 -4.24
C ALA A 63 24.64 18.36 -5.78
N PRO A 64 25.76 17.92 -6.39
CA PRO A 64 25.92 17.95 -7.85
C PRO A 64 24.88 17.10 -8.59
N ASP A 65 24.33 16.09 -7.91
CA ASP A 65 23.26 15.23 -8.39
C ASP A 65 22.40 14.72 -7.21
N ALA A 66 21.32 14.02 -7.53
CA ALA A 66 20.40 13.45 -6.54
C ALA A 66 20.96 12.21 -5.81
N GLU A 67 22.13 11.72 -6.21
CA GLU A 67 22.86 10.58 -5.64
C GLU A 67 24.00 11.04 -4.72
N SER A 68 24.25 12.36 -4.61
CA SER A 68 25.31 12.94 -3.80
C SER A 68 25.32 12.40 -2.36
N PRO A 69 26.41 11.75 -1.90
CA PRO A 69 26.49 11.22 -0.55
C PRO A 69 26.24 12.26 0.55
N ALA A 70 26.65 13.51 0.34
CA ALA A 70 26.43 14.59 1.30
C ALA A 70 24.93 14.99 1.38
N LEU A 71 24.23 14.96 0.24
CA LEU A 71 22.78 15.18 0.20
C LEU A 71 22.03 14.05 0.90
N LEU A 72 22.40 12.79 0.62
CA LEU A 72 21.78 11.62 1.25
C LEU A 72 22.04 11.59 2.76
N ALA A 73 23.25 11.92 3.20
CA ALA A 73 23.57 12.04 4.62
C ALA A 73 22.77 13.16 5.31
N ALA A 74 22.61 14.32 4.67
CA ALA A 74 21.78 15.41 5.21
C ALA A 74 20.30 15.01 5.32
N ARG A 75 19.78 14.31 4.31
CA ARG A 75 18.43 13.73 4.33
C ARG A 75 18.25 12.73 5.46
N ASP A 76 19.19 11.80 5.62
CA ASP A 76 19.08 10.73 6.60
C ASP A 76 19.25 11.26 8.05
N ALA A 77 20.01 12.35 8.21
CA ALA A 77 20.17 13.03 9.49
C ALA A 77 18.88 13.75 9.95
N ASP A 78 18.19 14.45 9.05
CA ASP A 78 16.89 15.07 9.34
C ASP A 78 15.95 15.02 8.12
N PRO A 79 15.15 13.94 7.98
CA PRO A 79 14.22 13.78 6.86
C PRO A 79 13.17 14.90 6.78
N VAL A 80 12.82 15.52 7.92
CA VAL A 80 11.85 16.61 7.98
C VAL A 80 12.49 17.88 7.44
N ALA A 81 13.69 18.26 7.90
CA ALA A 81 14.40 19.42 7.37
C ALA A 81 14.71 19.28 5.87
N PHE A 82 15.03 18.07 5.40
CA PHE A 82 15.19 17.79 3.98
C PHE A 82 13.90 18.00 3.18
N PHE A 83 12.77 17.48 3.66
CA PHE A 83 11.47 17.73 3.03
C PHE A 83 11.14 19.22 2.97
N ASP A 84 11.41 19.94 4.06
CA ASP A 84 11.19 21.38 4.17
C ASP A 84 12.00 22.15 3.14
N ALA A 85 13.25 21.74 2.92
CA ALA A 85 14.09 22.30 1.87
C ALA A 85 13.49 22.06 0.48
N VAL A 86 13.10 20.83 0.16
CA VAL A 86 12.48 20.50 -1.13
C VAL A 86 11.21 21.32 -1.37
N SER A 87 10.34 21.40 -0.36
CA SER A 87 9.09 22.18 -0.43
C SER A 87 9.33 23.67 -0.61
N ALA A 88 10.23 24.25 0.19
CA ALA A 88 10.57 25.67 0.10
C ALA A 88 11.12 26.03 -1.28
N GLU A 89 11.99 25.18 -1.84
CA GLU A 89 12.60 25.44 -3.15
C GLU A 89 11.66 25.17 -4.32
N ALA A 90 10.74 24.20 -4.21
CA ALA A 90 9.65 24.04 -5.17
C ALA A 90 8.75 25.29 -5.19
N ARG A 91 8.38 25.82 -4.02
CA ARG A 91 7.62 27.07 -3.92
C ARG A 91 8.38 28.25 -4.51
N ALA A 92 9.68 28.39 -4.20
CA ALA A 92 10.53 29.46 -4.72
C ALA A 92 10.76 29.37 -6.24
N ALA A 93 10.60 28.18 -6.83
CA ALA A 93 10.63 27.97 -8.27
C ALA A 93 9.28 28.27 -8.97
N GLY A 94 8.27 28.73 -8.24
CA GLY A 94 6.98 29.14 -8.79
C GLY A 94 5.94 28.02 -8.91
N PHE A 95 6.22 26.83 -8.38
CA PHE A 95 5.23 25.75 -8.33
C PHE A 95 4.12 26.08 -7.31
N GLN A 96 2.90 25.64 -7.62
CA GLN A 96 1.71 25.77 -6.77
C GLN A 96 1.54 24.55 -5.85
N SER A 97 2.12 23.42 -6.22
CA SER A 97 2.15 22.23 -5.37
C SER A 97 3.41 21.42 -5.59
N MET A 98 3.64 20.46 -4.69
CA MET A 98 4.56 19.36 -4.93
C MET A 98 3.88 18.03 -4.61
N SER A 99 4.35 16.96 -5.22
CA SER A 99 3.95 15.61 -4.87
C SER A 99 5.16 14.70 -4.76
N CYS A 100 5.19 13.81 -3.77
CA CYS A 100 6.20 12.75 -3.68
C CYS A 100 5.58 11.46 -3.15
N LYS A 101 6.21 10.33 -3.44
CA LYS A 101 5.82 9.04 -2.84
C LYS A 101 6.74 8.65 -1.69
N ILE A 102 6.15 8.08 -0.66
CA ILE A 102 6.84 7.62 0.54
C ILE A 102 6.35 6.23 0.89
N PHE A 103 7.28 5.29 1.01
CA PHE A 103 6.99 3.94 1.48
C PHE A 103 7.28 3.78 2.97
N ALA A 104 6.61 2.83 3.61
CA ALA A 104 6.64 2.65 5.07
C ALA A 104 8.03 2.47 5.71
N ARG A 105 9.04 2.11 4.93
CA ARG A 105 10.41 1.91 5.40
C ARG A 105 11.34 3.10 5.14
N GLN A 106 10.87 4.11 4.43
CA GLN A 106 11.68 5.26 4.02
C GLN A 106 11.64 6.41 5.03
N ILE A 107 10.63 6.41 5.91
CA ILE A 107 10.48 7.42 6.95
C ILE A 107 9.98 6.74 8.22
N SER A 108 10.43 7.21 9.38
CA SER A 108 9.85 6.79 10.66
C SER A 108 8.45 7.38 10.84
N ILE A 109 7.59 6.70 11.60
CA ILE A 109 6.24 7.22 11.89
C ILE A 109 6.30 8.59 12.59
N GLY A 110 7.23 8.78 13.55
CA GLY A 110 7.39 10.08 14.21
C GLY A 110 7.80 11.21 13.26
N ASN A 111 8.62 10.94 12.24
CA ASN A 111 8.93 11.94 11.22
C ASN A 111 7.76 12.18 10.26
N LEU A 112 7.00 11.13 9.90
CA LEU A 112 5.77 11.29 9.13
C LEU A 112 4.75 12.16 9.88
N GLU A 113 4.53 11.94 11.18
CA GLU A 113 3.65 12.76 12.02
C GLU A 113 4.11 14.23 12.07
N ARG A 114 5.42 14.49 12.08
CA ARG A 114 5.96 15.86 11.97
C ARG A 114 5.62 16.50 10.63
N LEU A 115 5.69 15.75 9.53
CA LEU A 115 5.25 16.23 8.22
C LEU A 115 3.75 16.50 8.19
N LEU A 116 2.93 15.61 8.75
CA LEU A 116 1.47 15.72 8.73
C LEU A 116 0.91 16.91 9.52
N LYS A 117 1.69 17.49 10.43
CA LYS A 117 1.31 18.71 11.18
C LYS A 117 1.42 19.99 10.36
N ARG A 118 1.96 19.94 9.15
CA ARG A 118 2.19 21.13 8.32
C ARG A 118 0.90 21.60 7.63
N PRO A 119 0.70 22.91 7.46
CA PRO A 119 -0.39 23.43 6.67
C PRO A 119 -0.21 23.04 5.19
N GLY A 120 -1.31 22.81 4.48
CA GLY A 120 -1.29 22.46 3.06
C GLY A 120 -0.90 21.01 2.74
N ILE A 121 -0.66 20.16 3.75
CA ILE A 121 -0.43 18.72 3.52
C ILE A 121 -1.72 18.03 3.11
N SER A 122 -1.58 17.09 2.18
CA SER A 122 -2.63 16.21 1.72
C SER A 122 -2.07 14.83 1.46
N VAL A 123 -2.85 13.78 1.75
CA VAL A 123 -2.37 12.39 1.67
C VAL A 123 -3.19 11.59 0.66
N ILE A 124 -2.51 10.82 -0.17
CA ILE A 124 -3.13 9.83 -1.03
C ILE A 124 -2.54 8.48 -0.68
N PHE A 125 -3.37 7.56 -0.17
CA PHE A 125 -2.98 6.16 -0.04
C PHE A 125 -3.08 5.49 -1.40
N LEU A 126 -2.00 4.87 -1.86
CA LEU A 126 -1.99 4.03 -3.05
C LEU A 126 -1.80 2.56 -2.65
N THR A 127 -2.81 1.74 -2.96
CA THR A 127 -2.79 0.31 -2.67
C THR A 127 -3.05 -0.52 -3.92
N ARG A 128 -2.72 -1.81 -3.84
CA ARG A 128 -2.91 -2.80 -4.89
C ARG A 128 -3.19 -4.15 -4.23
N SER A 129 -3.90 -5.04 -4.91
CA SER A 129 -4.07 -6.44 -4.50
C SER A 129 -2.76 -7.03 -3.96
N ARG A 130 -2.84 -7.67 -2.78
CA ARG A 130 -1.64 -8.17 -2.09
C ARG A 130 -0.91 -9.19 -2.93
N ILE A 131 -1.65 -10.11 -3.56
CA ILE A 131 -1.08 -11.18 -4.37
C ILE A 131 -0.45 -10.65 -5.66
N ASP A 132 -1.13 -9.75 -6.38
CA ASP A 132 -0.57 -9.14 -7.60
C ASP A 132 0.69 -8.33 -7.31
N ARG A 133 0.69 -7.58 -6.21
CA ARG A 133 1.86 -6.81 -5.77
C ARG A 133 3.02 -7.74 -5.45
N TYR A 134 2.79 -8.83 -4.73
CA TYR A 134 3.83 -9.81 -4.39
C TYR A 134 4.37 -10.53 -5.62
N ILE A 135 3.51 -10.95 -6.55
CA ILE A 135 3.95 -11.55 -7.82
C ILE A 135 4.81 -10.56 -8.61
N SER A 136 4.39 -9.29 -8.67
CA SER A 136 5.14 -8.23 -9.33
C SER A 136 6.50 -7.95 -8.68
N GLU A 137 6.62 -8.15 -7.37
CA GLU A 137 7.88 -8.07 -6.60
C GLU A 137 8.79 -9.26 -6.90
N LEU A 138 8.25 -10.49 -6.95
CA LEU A 138 8.99 -11.69 -7.33
C LEU A 138 9.57 -11.57 -8.75
N LYS A 139 8.76 -11.15 -9.72
CA LYS A 139 9.21 -10.96 -11.11
C LYS A 139 10.30 -9.89 -11.20
N GLY A 140 10.16 -8.77 -10.50
CA GLY A 140 11.19 -7.72 -10.45
C GLY A 140 12.49 -8.20 -9.82
N THR A 141 12.41 -9.07 -8.80
CA THR A 141 13.58 -9.69 -8.17
C THR A 141 14.29 -10.65 -9.13
N ILE A 142 13.55 -11.40 -9.95
CA ILE A 142 14.14 -12.34 -10.92
C ILE A 142 14.82 -11.60 -12.08
N THR A 143 14.13 -10.61 -12.63
CA THR A 143 14.59 -9.84 -13.80
C THR A 143 15.62 -8.77 -13.45
N GLN A 144 15.73 -8.40 -12.17
CA GLN A 144 16.50 -7.23 -11.70
C GLN A 144 16.05 -5.93 -12.38
N SER A 145 14.81 -5.91 -12.87
CA SER A 145 14.26 -4.85 -13.71
C SER A 145 12.82 -4.56 -13.30
N TYR A 146 12.53 -3.27 -13.16
CA TYR A 146 11.25 -2.79 -12.63
C TYR A 146 10.48 -1.91 -13.62
N VAL A 147 11.00 -1.76 -14.84
CA VAL A 147 10.47 -0.88 -15.91
C VAL A 147 10.72 -1.51 -17.29
N LYS A 148 9.88 -1.18 -18.28
CA LYS A 148 10.03 -1.53 -19.71
C LYS A 148 10.22 -3.01 -20.07
N GLU A 149 9.93 -3.93 -19.17
CA GLU A 149 10.09 -5.37 -19.44
C GLU A 149 8.74 -6.07 -19.46
N ASP A 150 8.46 -6.80 -20.54
CA ASP A 150 7.32 -7.72 -20.60
C ASP A 150 7.69 -9.02 -19.86
N THR A 151 7.07 -9.20 -18.71
CA THR A 151 7.21 -10.33 -17.80
C THR A 151 5.98 -11.25 -17.85
N THR A 152 5.11 -11.12 -18.86
CA THR A 152 3.88 -11.92 -19.01
C THR A 152 4.20 -13.42 -19.05
N ALA A 153 5.25 -13.82 -19.78
CA ALA A 153 5.67 -15.21 -19.89
C ALA A 153 6.43 -15.74 -18.66
N LEU A 154 6.99 -14.86 -17.82
CA LEU A 154 7.70 -15.25 -16.61
C LEU A 154 6.69 -15.67 -15.54
N ARG A 155 6.67 -16.94 -15.16
CA ARG A 155 5.69 -17.48 -14.20
C ARG A 155 6.40 -18.03 -12.95
N PRO A 156 6.87 -17.18 -12.01
CA PRO A 156 7.58 -17.69 -10.85
C PRO A 156 6.71 -18.62 -10.01
N ARG A 157 7.31 -19.62 -9.37
CA ARG A 157 6.63 -20.42 -8.34
C ARG A 157 6.47 -19.59 -7.07
N LEU A 158 5.24 -19.47 -6.56
CA LEU A 158 4.93 -18.72 -5.34
C LEU A 158 5.05 -19.62 -4.10
N ASP A 159 5.82 -19.15 -3.12
CA ASP A 159 5.85 -19.71 -1.77
C ASP A 159 4.77 -19.04 -0.90
N LEU A 160 3.72 -19.80 -0.58
CA LEU A 160 2.54 -19.29 0.14
C LEU A 160 2.91 -18.72 1.52
N ARG A 161 3.84 -19.34 2.23
CA ARG A 161 4.26 -18.89 3.56
C ARG A 161 4.99 -17.57 3.47
N LYS A 162 5.93 -17.43 2.52
CA LYS A 162 6.65 -16.18 2.31
C LYS A 162 5.71 -15.06 1.86
N PHE A 163 4.76 -15.37 0.97
CA PHE A 163 3.72 -14.43 0.57
C PHE A 163 2.93 -13.90 1.77
N LEU A 164 2.31 -14.78 2.56
CA LEU A 164 1.45 -14.39 3.68
C LEU A 164 2.23 -13.59 4.73
N SER A 165 3.43 -14.04 5.10
CA SER A 165 4.32 -13.32 6.04
C SER A 165 4.66 -11.91 5.55
N THR A 166 4.97 -11.79 4.26
CA THR A 166 5.31 -10.52 3.63
C THR A 166 4.10 -9.59 3.58
N ALA A 167 2.93 -10.11 3.18
CA ALA A 167 1.67 -9.39 3.12
C ALA A 167 1.26 -8.84 4.50
N PHE A 168 1.19 -9.68 5.54
CA PHE A 168 0.83 -9.22 6.90
C PHE A 168 1.77 -8.15 7.44
N ARG A 169 3.07 -8.29 7.18
CA ARG A 169 4.06 -7.31 7.64
C ARG A 169 3.78 -5.94 7.03
N GLN A 170 3.58 -5.86 5.71
CA GLN A 170 3.40 -4.56 5.07
C GLN A 170 1.98 -4.02 5.14
N ASP A 171 0.98 -4.85 5.41
CA ASP A 171 -0.33 -4.39 5.91
C ASP A 171 -0.18 -3.66 7.24
N ARG A 172 0.55 -4.25 8.21
CA ARG A 172 0.81 -3.61 9.50
C ARG A 172 1.58 -2.31 9.34
N ASP A 173 2.59 -2.29 8.48
CA ASP A 173 3.39 -1.09 8.24
C ASP A 173 2.52 0.03 7.62
N LEU A 174 1.58 -0.32 6.72
CA LEU A 174 0.65 0.62 6.11
C LEU A 174 -0.47 1.06 7.07
N ASP A 175 -0.97 0.18 7.93
CA ASP A 175 -1.95 0.51 8.98
C ASP A 175 -1.38 1.57 9.95
N LYS A 176 -0.09 1.46 10.32
CA LYS A 176 0.57 2.50 11.14
C LYS A 176 0.62 3.87 10.45
N MET A 177 0.86 3.90 9.14
CA MET A 177 0.81 5.15 8.38
C MET A 177 -0.62 5.70 8.33
N GLN A 178 -1.62 4.83 8.12
CA GLN A 178 -3.03 5.23 8.10
C GLN A 178 -3.50 5.77 9.45
N GLU A 179 -3.06 5.17 10.56
CA GLU A 179 -3.33 5.64 11.90
C GLU A 179 -2.75 7.04 12.13
N ALA A 180 -1.47 7.25 11.81
CA ALA A 180 -0.83 8.57 11.93
C ALA A 180 -1.53 9.66 11.10
N VAL A 181 -1.96 9.32 9.88
CA VAL A 181 -2.73 10.22 9.01
C VAL A 181 -4.12 10.51 9.58
N GLY A 182 -4.80 9.48 10.09
CA GLY A 182 -6.11 9.61 10.73
C GLY A 182 -6.08 10.56 11.92
N LEU A 183 -5.06 10.46 12.78
CA LEU A 183 -4.88 11.34 13.94
C LEU A 183 -4.55 12.79 13.55
N SER A 184 -3.94 13.01 12.38
CA SER A 184 -3.52 14.33 11.94
C SER A 184 -4.64 15.14 11.28
N CYS A 185 -5.78 14.52 10.96
CA CYS A 185 -6.95 15.16 10.34
C CYS A 185 -6.66 15.89 9.00
N VAL A 186 -5.55 15.57 8.32
CA VAL A 186 -5.23 16.13 7.01
C VAL A 186 -6.19 15.61 5.94
N PRO A 187 -6.46 16.38 4.86
CA PRO A 187 -7.18 15.87 3.71
C PRO A 187 -6.53 14.59 3.19
N GLN A 188 -7.33 13.53 3.06
CA GLN A 188 -6.84 12.23 2.61
C GLN A 188 -7.79 11.57 1.63
N ALA A 189 -7.24 10.77 0.73
CA ALA A 189 -7.99 9.96 -0.22
C ALA A 189 -7.27 8.63 -0.51
N HIS A 190 -7.96 7.75 -1.24
CA HIS A 190 -7.48 6.42 -1.57
C HIS A 190 -7.53 6.16 -3.08
N ILE A 191 -6.43 5.64 -3.61
CA ILE A 191 -6.30 5.07 -4.95
C ILE A 191 -6.05 3.57 -4.79
N ASP A 192 -6.92 2.77 -5.38
CA ASP A 192 -6.69 1.35 -5.61
C ASP A 192 -6.18 1.18 -7.05
N TYR A 193 -5.05 0.49 -7.21
CA TYR A 193 -4.42 0.31 -8.52
C TYR A 193 -5.38 -0.30 -9.54
N SER A 194 -6.08 -1.39 -9.21
CA SER A 194 -6.91 -2.10 -10.18
C SER A 194 -8.17 -1.32 -10.53
N ARG A 195 -8.75 -0.61 -9.55
CA ARG A 195 -9.97 0.19 -9.74
C ARG A 195 -9.70 1.52 -10.44
N ASP A 196 -8.61 2.20 -10.09
CA ASP A 196 -8.41 3.61 -10.41
C ASP A 196 -7.23 3.85 -11.38
N LEU A 197 -6.24 2.94 -11.43
CA LEU A 197 -5.05 3.09 -12.27
C LEU A 197 -4.97 2.11 -13.44
N ASP A 198 -5.44 0.88 -13.31
CA ASP A 198 -5.46 -0.15 -14.37
C ASP A 198 -6.64 0.05 -15.32
N LEU A 199 -6.84 1.30 -15.73
CA LEU A 199 -7.90 1.76 -16.62
C LEU A 199 -7.32 2.27 -17.94
N PRO A 200 -8.14 2.37 -19.00
CA PRO A 200 -7.80 3.17 -20.18
C PRO A 200 -7.40 4.60 -19.78
N GLU A 201 -6.51 5.22 -20.55
CA GLU A 201 -5.84 6.48 -20.18
C GLU A 201 -6.81 7.60 -19.76
N ALA A 202 -7.85 7.87 -20.55
CA ALA A 202 -8.82 8.91 -20.25
C ALA A 202 -9.56 8.66 -18.93
N ALA A 203 -9.98 7.41 -18.67
CA ALA A 203 -10.67 7.02 -17.44
C ALA A 203 -9.73 7.09 -16.22
N ARG A 204 -8.46 6.70 -16.40
CA ARG A 204 -7.40 6.81 -15.39
C ARG A 204 -7.17 8.27 -14.96
N VAL A 205 -7.01 9.18 -15.91
CA VAL A 205 -6.81 10.61 -15.63
C VAL A 205 -8.02 11.17 -14.88
N GLN A 206 -9.25 10.82 -15.28
CA GLN A 206 -10.46 11.23 -14.56
C GLN A 206 -10.55 10.66 -13.14
N ALA A 207 -10.12 9.41 -12.92
CA ALA A 207 -10.05 8.81 -11.59
C ALA A 207 -9.06 9.56 -10.69
N VAL A 208 -7.84 9.81 -11.19
CA VAL A 208 -6.82 10.59 -10.47
C VAL A 208 -7.29 12.03 -10.21
N ALA A 209 -7.92 12.69 -11.19
CA ALA A 209 -8.45 14.03 -11.04
C ALA A 209 -9.46 14.14 -9.89
N ARG A 210 -10.35 13.15 -9.77
CA ARG A 210 -11.36 13.06 -8.71
C ARG A 210 -10.71 12.92 -7.33
N VAL A 211 -9.67 12.09 -7.23
CA VAL A 211 -8.92 11.91 -5.98
C VAL A 211 -8.17 13.18 -5.59
N LEU A 212 -7.56 13.87 -6.55
CA LEU A 212 -6.88 15.14 -6.32
C LEU A 212 -7.86 16.21 -5.78
N ARG A 213 -9.06 16.32 -6.36
CA ARG A 213 -10.12 17.20 -5.83
C ARG A 213 -10.57 16.79 -4.44
N ALA A 214 -10.67 15.50 -4.14
CA ALA A 214 -11.04 15.02 -2.81
C ALA A 214 -10.00 15.41 -1.73
N VAL A 215 -8.75 15.64 -2.12
CA VAL A 215 -7.70 16.17 -1.25
C VAL A 215 -7.45 17.67 -1.45
N GLY A 216 -8.39 18.40 -2.07
CA GLY A 216 -8.37 19.86 -2.20
C GLY A 216 -7.46 20.43 -3.30
N ALA A 217 -6.92 19.60 -4.19
CA ALA A 217 -6.20 20.06 -5.37
C ALA A 217 -7.16 20.23 -6.55
N GLU A 218 -6.96 21.26 -7.38
CA GLU A 218 -7.70 21.45 -8.63
C GLU A 218 -6.78 21.15 -9.82
N PRO A 219 -6.77 19.90 -10.31
CA PRO A 219 -5.79 19.50 -11.31
C PRO A 219 -6.17 20.00 -12.70
N VAL A 220 -5.22 20.70 -13.33
CA VAL A 220 -5.21 20.94 -14.78
C VAL A 220 -4.11 20.07 -15.37
N PHE A 221 -4.48 19.09 -16.20
CA PHE A 221 -3.49 18.20 -16.81
C PHE A 221 -2.96 18.79 -18.10
N THR A 222 -1.65 18.98 -18.19
CA THR A 222 -0.95 19.44 -19.39
C THR A 222 -0.90 18.37 -20.48
N LYS A 223 -0.96 17.09 -20.09
CA LYS A 223 -0.97 15.90 -20.95
C LYS A 223 -1.76 14.78 -20.29
N THR A 224 -2.45 13.99 -21.10
CA THR A 224 -3.09 12.74 -20.63
C THR A 224 -2.13 11.56 -20.69
N GLU A 225 -1.19 11.59 -21.65
CA GLU A 225 -0.23 10.52 -21.90
C GLU A 225 0.78 10.40 -20.75
N THR A 226 0.98 9.16 -20.30
CA THR A 226 2.04 8.84 -19.35
C THR A 226 3.36 8.61 -20.09
N GLU A 227 4.49 8.84 -19.42
CA GLU A 227 5.81 8.61 -20.00
C GLU A 227 5.93 7.18 -20.57
N GLY A 228 6.40 7.05 -21.82
CA GLY A 228 6.40 5.78 -22.57
C GLY A 228 7.26 4.66 -21.99
N TRP A 229 7.98 4.90 -20.90
CA TRP A 229 8.68 3.86 -20.15
C TRP A 229 7.81 3.16 -19.11
N ILE A 230 6.63 3.70 -18.82
CA ILE A 230 5.65 3.13 -17.90
C ILE A 230 4.70 2.24 -18.69
N VAL A 231 5.12 0.99 -18.83
CA VAL A 231 4.31 -0.06 -19.48
C VAL A 231 3.95 -1.10 -18.43
N LYS A 232 2.72 -1.62 -18.51
CA LYS A 232 2.28 -2.75 -17.70
C LYS A 232 3.15 -3.97 -18.04
N GLN A 233 3.93 -4.44 -17.08
CA GLN A 233 4.89 -5.53 -17.28
C GLN A 233 4.25 -6.91 -17.38
N ASP A 234 3.01 -7.08 -16.95
CA ASP A 234 2.31 -8.36 -16.98
C ASP A 234 0.88 -8.10 -17.42
N THR A 235 0.53 -8.64 -18.58
CA THR A 235 -0.77 -8.42 -19.22
C THR A 235 -1.83 -9.42 -18.78
N ASN A 236 -1.47 -10.49 -18.07
CA ASN A 236 -2.44 -11.43 -17.54
C ASN A 236 -3.36 -10.73 -16.53
N THR A 237 -4.67 -10.93 -16.67
CA THR A 237 -5.64 -10.33 -15.75
C THR A 237 -5.73 -11.16 -14.48
N ASP A 238 -5.86 -12.48 -14.62
CA ASP A 238 -5.91 -13.41 -13.50
C ASP A 238 -4.53 -13.60 -12.86
N TRP A 239 -4.44 -13.48 -11.54
CA TRP A 239 -3.18 -13.66 -10.83
C TRP A 239 -2.67 -15.11 -10.88
N ARG A 240 -3.57 -16.09 -11.05
CA ARG A 240 -3.23 -17.52 -11.10
C ARG A 240 -2.38 -17.85 -12.33
N ASP A 241 -2.62 -17.15 -13.43
CA ASP A 241 -1.88 -17.32 -14.69
C ASP A 241 -0.48 -16.68 -14.64
N LYS A 242 -0.24 -15.79 -13.66
CA LYS A 242 1.04 -15.09 -13.48
C LYS A 242 2.10 -15.92 -12.77
N ILE A 243 1.74 -17.09 -12.24
CA ILE A 243 2.62 -18.00 -11.51
C ILE A 243 2.48 -19.43 -12.01
N GLU A 244 3.48 -20.27 -11.75
CA GLU A 244 3.48 -21.68 -12.13
C GLU A 244 2.44 -22.50 -11.36
N ASN A 245 2.34 -22.27 -10.04
CA ASN A 245 1.51 -23.05 -9.11
C ASN A 245 0.22 -22.31 -8.70
N GLY A 246 -0.43 -21.66 -9.67
CA GLY A 246 -1.62 -20.82 -9.46
C GLY A 246 -2.78 -21.55 -8.79
N PHE A 247 -3.08 -22.76 -9.28
CA PHE A 247 -4.18 -23.57 -8.76
C PHE A 247 -3.93 -24.05 -7.32
N GLU A 248 -2.71 -24.50 -7.03
CA GLU A 248 -2.35 -25.00 -5.70
C GLU A 248 -2.37 -23.88 -4.66
N VAL A 249 -1.85 -22.69 -5.03
CA VAL A 249 -1.88 -21.52 -4.16
C VAL A 249 -3.32 -21.06 -3.91
N ALA A 250 -4.15 -21.00 -4.95
CA ALA A 250 -5.56 -20.61 -4.81
C ALA A 250 -6.32 -21.58 -3.91
N SER A 251 -6.14 -22.89 -4.11
CA SER A 251 -6.75 -23.93 -3.30
C SER A 251 -6.30 -23.86 -1.83
N ALA A 252 -5.02 -23.61 -1.59
CA ALA A 252 -4.49 -23.45 -0.24
C ALA A 252 -5.01 -22.18 0.45
N LEU A 253 -5.07 -21.05 -0.26
CA LEU A 253 -5.66 -19.81 0.26
C LEU A 253 -7.15 -19.99 0.59
N ALA A 254 -7.90 -20.66 -0.27
CA ALA A 254 -9.30 -20.98 -0.03
C ALA A 254 -9.48 -21.90 1.20
N GLY A 255 -8.66 -22.95 1.31
CA GLY A 255 -8.66 -23.85 2.47
C GLY A 255 -8.31 -23.17 3.79
N LEU A 256 -7.55 -22.08 3.75
CA LEU A 256 -7.22 -21.24 4.90
C LEU A 256 -8.24 -20.10 5.15
N GLY A 257 -9.22 -19.90 4.26
CA GLY A 257 -10.13 -18.75 4.33
C GLY A 257 -9.47 -17.40 4.04
N LEU A 258 -8.32 -17.39 3.35
CA LEU A 258 -7.50 -16.20 3.09
C LEU A 258 -7.52 -15.73 1.63
N GLN A 259 -8.33 -16.35 0.75
CA GLN A 259 -8.37 -15.99 -0.66
C GLN A 259 -8.81 -14.53 -0.85
N THR A 260 -9.93 -14.11 -0.27
CA THR A 260 -10.41 -12.72 -0.35
C THR A 260 -9.39 -11.74 0.23
N TYR A 261 -8.71 -12.10 1.32
CA TYR A 261 -7.63 -11.28 1.88
C TYR A 261 -6.47 -11.09 0.89
N ALA A 262 -6.03 -12.17 0.23
CA ALA A 262 -4.94 -12.13 -0.73
C ALA A 262 -5.28 -11.30 -2.00
N GLU A 263 -6.52 -11.41 -2.47
CA GLU A 263 -7.01 -10.73 -3.67
C GLU A 263 -7.37 -9.26 -3.41
N ALA A 264 -7.81 -8.91 -2.21
CA ALA A 264 -8.10 -7.53 -1.84
C ALA A 264 -6.83 -6.68 -1.74
N ALA A 265 -6.96 -5.39 -2.03
CA ALA A 265 -5.95 -4.41 -1.65
C ALA A 265 -6.05 -4.07 -0.14
N PRO A 266 -4.95 -3.71 0.52
CA PRO A 266 -5.00 -3.22 1.89
C PRO A 266 -5.75 -1.90 1.98
N LEU A 267 -6.18 -1.57 3.20
CA LEU A 267 -6.97 -0.37 3.54
C LEU A 267 -8.35 -0.24 2.86
N THR A 268 -8.77 -1.22 2.06
CA THR A 268 -10.11 -1.23 1.44
C THR A 268 -11.18 -1.08 2.51
N GLY A 269 -11.98 -0.01 2.43
CA GLY A 269 -13.03 0.32 3.40
C GLY A 269 -12.56 1.06 4.66
N LYS A 270 -11.25 1.21 4.90
CA LYS A 270 -10.70 1.97 6.05
C LYS A 270 -10.44 3.45 5.73
N VAL A 271 -10.06 3.76 4.49
CA VAL A 271 -9.83 5.14 4.06
C VAL A 271 -11.09 5.65 3.35
N PRO A 272 -11.66 6.79 3.79
CA PRO A 272 -12.83 7.36 3.14
C PRO A 272 -12.55 7.67 1.66
N LEU A 273 -13.48 7.31 0.78
CA LEU A 273 -13.40 7.68 -0.64
C LEU A 273 -13.59 9.19 -0.88
N ARG A 274 -14.05 9.93 0.15
CA ARG A 274 -14.21 11.39 0.14
C ARG A 274 -13.80 11.97 1.49
N HIS A 275 -13.02 13.04 1.46
CA HIS A 275 -12.90 13.92 2.62
C HIS A 275 -14.28 14.57 2.87
N GLN A 276 -14.83 14.40 4.07
CA GLN A 276 -15.96 15.20 4.53
C GLN A 276 -15.37 16.44 5.22
N PRO A 277 -15.38 17.63 4.57
CA PRO A 277 -14.96 18.84 5.25
C PRO A 277 -15.88 19.06 6.46
N GLY A 278 -15.29 19.09 7.66
CA GLY A 278 -16.02 19.28 8.91
C GLY A 278 -16.39 18.02 9.69
N ALA A 279 -15.75 16.87 9.43
CA ALA A 279 -15.88 15.71 10.32
C ALA A 279 -15.39 16.08 11.73
N VAL A 280 -16.35 16.35 12.62
CA VAL A 280 -16.10 16.50 14.06
C VAL A 280 -15.51 15.18 14.53
N MET A 281 -14.35 15.25 15.21
CA MET A 281 -13.77 14.14 15.95
C MET A 281 -14.91 13.39 16.69
N PRO A 282 -15.19 12.11 16.39
CA PRO A 282 -16.11 11.37 17.25
C PRO A 282 -15.52 11.40 18.66
N GLU A 283 -16.33 11.84 19.64
CA GLU A 283 -15.91 11.85 21.03
C GLU A 283 -15.40 10.46 21.41
N PRO A 284 -14.36 10.35 22.27
CA PRO A 284 -13.85 9.07 22.72
C PRO A 284 -15.00 8.25 23.30
N ARG A 285 -15.41 7.20 22.57
CA ARG A 285 -16.46 6.31 23.06
C ARG A 285 -15.88 5.49 24.21
N GLU A 286 -16.52 5.57 25.38
CA GLU A 286 -16.18 4.68 26.49
C GLU A 286 -16.30 3.21 26.04
N PRO A 287 -15.29 2.37 26.34
CA PRO A 287 -15.34 0.95 25.97
C PRO A 287 -16.57 0.31 26.61
N SER A 288 -17.39 -0.38 25.80
CA SER A 288 -18.62 -0.99 26.30
C SER A 288 -18.33 -2.41 26.77
N LEU A 289 -19.07 -2.89 27.77
CA LEU A 289 -19.00 -4.28 28.26
C LEU A 289 -19.28 -5.36 27.19
N LEU A 290 -19.72 -4.99 25.97
CA LEU A 290 -19.83 -5.90 24.83
C LEU A 290 -18.47 -6.13 24.12
N ASP A 291 -17.45 -5.33 24.42
CA ASP A 291 -16.09 -5.48 23.91
C ASP A 291 -15.28 -6.54 24.70
N GLU A 292 -15.80 -6.98 25.86
CA GLU A 292 -15.19 -7.97 26.74
C GLU A 292 -16.03 -9.26 26.84
N GLY A 293 -16.05 -10.04 25.77
CA GLY A 293 -16.25 -11.50 25.84
C GLY A 293 -17.64 -12.01 26.21
N GLY A 294 -18.43 -12.37 25.19
CA GLY A 294 -19.53 -13.31 25.33
C GLY A 294 -19.99 -13.84 23.98
N TYR A 295 -19.81 -15.15 23.73
CA TYR A 295 -20.50 -15.83 22.63
C TYR A 295 -21.25 -17.05 23.16
N ASN A 296 -22.53 -17.10 22.79
CA ASN A 296 -23.47 -18.18 23.06
C ASN A 296 -23.13 -19.44 22.27
N ILE A 297 -23.40 -20.59 22.88
CA ILE A 297 -23.32 -21.94 22.30
C ILE A 297 -24.60 -22.21 21.49
N ALA A 298 -24.44 -22.83 20.31
CA ALA A 298 -25.51 -23.61 19.68
C ALA A 298 -24.96 -25.00 19.32
N LEU A 299 -25.48 -26.03 19.98
CA LEU A 299 -25.28 -27.44 19.64
C LEU A 299 -26.42 -27.86 18.71
N SER A 300 -26.09 -28.44 17.55
CA SER A 300 -27.08 -29.04 16.66
C SER A 300 -27.32 -30.50 17.06
N ALA A 301 -28.59 -30.89 17.13
CA ALA A 301 -29.05 -32.26 17.31
C ALA A 301 -29.54 -32.80 15.97
N ASP A 302 -28.68 -33.51 15.24
CA ASP A 302 -29.06 -34.29 14.05
C ASP A 302 -28.16 -35.54 13.95
N PRO A 303 -28.70 -36.78 13.95
CA PRO A 303 -27.90 -38.00 14.04
C PRO A 303 -27.14 -38.39 12.76
N VAL A 304 -27.26 -37.62 11.67
CA VAL A 304 -26.63 -37.97 10.37
C VAL A 304 -25.35 -37.17 10.08
N ILE A 305 -25.03 -36.13 10.87
CA ILE A 305 -23.86 -35.29 10.63
C ILE A 305 -22.95 -35.27 11.85
N THR A 306 -21.84 -35.99 11.78
CA THR A 306 -20.78 -35.89 12.77
C THR A 306 -19.94 -34.65 12.51
N PHE A 307 -20.12 -33.60 13.31
CA PHE A 307 -19.18 -32.47 13.35
C PHE A 307 -18.01 -32.82 14.26
N THR A 308 -16.86 -33.18 13.68
CA THR A 308 -15.64 -33.33 14.47
C THR A 308 -15.03 -31.95 14.71
N ALA A 309 -15.45 -31.30 15.79
CA ALA A 309 -14.78 -30.11 16.30
C ALA A 309 -13.54 -30.54 17.10
N ILE A 310 -12.35 -30.46 16.49
CA ILE A 310 -11.10 -30.64 17.24
C ILE A 310 -10.73 -29.30 17.88
N GLN A 311 -11.04 -29.17 19.16
CA GLN A 311 -10.60 -28.04 19.96
C GLN A 311 -9.14 -28.26 20.36
N TYR A 312 -8.20 -27.71 19.57
CA TYR A 312 -6.81 -27.68 20.00
C TYR A 312 -6.66 -26.66 21.14
N GLY A 313 -6.03 -27.07 22.25
CA GLY A 313 -5.64 -26.15 23.32
C GLY A 313 -4.68 -25.03 22.86
N ARG A 314 -4.10 -25.17 21.65
CA ARG A 314 -3.26 -24.20 20.96
C ARG A 314 -3.52 -24.27 19.46
N SER A 315 -3.91 -23.15 18.84
CA SER A 315 -4.03 -23.07 17.38
C SER A 315 -2.62 -23.09 16.78
N PHE A 316 -2.35 -24.01 15.85
CA PHE A 316 -1.10 -24.03 15.10
C PHE A 316 -0.85 -22.69 14.41
N LEU A 317 -1.89 -22.03 13.88
CA LEU A 317 -1.79 -20.69 13.30
C LEU A 317 -1.39 -19.63 14.35
N ALA A 318 -1.91 -19.73 15.57
CA ALA A 318 -1.56 -18.82 16.67
C ALA A 318 -0.15 -19.06 17.22
N GLU A 319 0.30 -20.31 17.37
CA GLU A 319 1.70 -20.63 17.70
C GLU A 319 2.65 -20.23 16.57
N TRP A 320 2.24 -20.42 15.31
CA TRP A 320 3.01 -20.04 14.12
C TRP A 320 3.14 -18.52 13.93
N MET A 321 2.11 -17.74 14.31
CA MET A 321 2.14 -16.27 14.30
C MET A 321 2.75 -15.66 15.57
N GLY A 322 2.86 -16.44 16.66
CA GLY A 322 3.36 -16.00 17.97
C GLY A 322 4.89 -16.03 18.14
N GLY A 323 5.66 -16.19 17.05
CA GLY A 323 7.13 -16.15 17.09
C GLY A 323 7.66 -14.85 17.67
N GLN A 324 8.27 -14.95 18.86
CA GLN A 324 8.94 -13.94 19.71
C GLN A 324 8.20 -12.63 20.08
N ALA A 325 7.13 -12.25 19.39
CA ALA A 325 6.24 -11.17 19.84
C ALA A 325 4.82 -11.74 19.99
N ARG A 326 4.31 -11.74 21.22
CA ARG A 326 2.93 -12.13 21.56
C ARG A 326 1.94 -11.10 20.97
N ALA A 327 1.71 -11.15 19.67
CA ALA A 327 0.82 -10.23 18.96
C ALA A 327 -0.67 -10.58 19.13
N PHE A 328 -0.98 -11.78 19.61
CA PHE A 328 -2.33 -12.18 19.97
C PHE A 328 -2.27 -12.85 21.35
N GLY A 329 -2.96 -12.27 22.33
CA GLY A 329 -3.23 -12.93 23.62
C GLY A 329 -3.94 -14.27 23.39
N ALA A 330 -4.14 -15.04 24.47
CA ALA A 330 -4.60 -16.45 24.50
C ALA A 330 -5.98 -16.74 23.87
N ARG A 331 -6.22 -16.34 22.62
CA ARG A 331 -7.44 -16.58 21.87
C ARG A 331 -7.42 -18.01 21.32
N ARG A 332 -8.42 -18.78 21.72
CA ARG A 332 -8.71 -20.12 21.19
C ARG A 332 -9.41 -19.94 19.85
N GLY A 333 -8.80 -20.40 18.76
CA GLY A 333 -9.43 -20.43 17.43
C GLY A 333 -10.22 -21.72 17.24
N VAL A 334 -11.38 -21.63 16.59
CA VAL A 334 -12.15 -22.79 16.11
C VAL A 334 -11.91 -22.89 14.61
N HIS A 335 -11.41 -24.02 14.14
CA HIS A 335 -11.28 -24.32 12.71
C HIS A 335 -12.35 -25.33 12.32
N PHE A 336 -13.10 -25.03 11.26
CA PHE A 336 -13.99 -26.01 10.63
C PHE A 336 -13.17 -26.79 9.60
N LEU A 337 -12.92 -28.07 9.86
CA LEU A 337 -12.46 -28.98 8.82
C LEU A 337 -13.63 -29.25 7.88
N LYS A 338 -13.37 -29.14 6.57
CA LYS A 338 -14.35 -29.45 5.52
C LYS A 338 -14.87 -30.89 5.74
N PRO A 339 -16.18 -31.17 5.58
CA PRO A 339 -16.65 -32.55 5.61
C PRO A 339 -15.94 -33.35 4.53
N THR A 340 -15.19 -34.38 4.94
CA THR A 340 -14.71 -35.42 4.04
C THR A 340 -15.82 -36.41 3.81
N TRP A 341 -16.25 -36.54 2.56
CA TRP A 341 -17.15 -37.60 2.14
C TRP A 341 -16.30 -38.86 1.93
N THR A 342 -16.28 -39.76 2.90
CA THR A 342 -15.94 -41.17 2.65
C THR A 342 -17.24 -41.85 2.26
N MET A 343 -17.44 -42.11 0.96
CA MET A 343 -18.40 -43.15 0.59
C MET A 343 -17.79 -44.47 1.04
N GLU A 344 -18.32 -45.07 2.11
CA GLU A 344 -18.15 -46.49 2.32
C GLU A 344 -18.83 -47.20 1.14
N THR A 345 -18.03 -47.78 0.24
CA THR A 345 -18.52 -48.79 -0.69
C THR A 345 -19.05 -49.94 0.14
N THR A 346 -20.35 -49.94 0.38
CA THR A 346 -21.04 -51.10 0.89
C THR A 346 -21.02 -52.16 -0.21
N ASP A 347 -20.62 -53.36 0.19
CA ASP A 347 -20.42 -54.55 -0.61
C ASP A 347 -21.42 -54.70 -1.76
N LEU A 348 -20.96 -54.47 -2.99
CA LEU A 348 -21.54 -55.12 -4.16
C LEU A 348 -20.91 -56.50 -4.25
N ALA A 349 -21.56 -57.47 -3.60
CA ALA A 349 -21.40 -58.88 -3.93
C ALA A 349 -22.06 -59.16 -5.30
N PRO A 350 -21.52 -60.12 -6.09
CA PRO A 350 -21.90 -60.36 -7.48
C PRO A 350 -23.34 -60.83 -7.70
#